data_AF-A0A847INC3-F1
#
_entry.id   AF-A0A847INC3-F1
#
_cell.length_a   1.000
_cell.length_b   1.000
_cell.length_c   1.000
_cell.angle_alpha   90.00
_cell.angle_beta   90.00
_cell.angle_gamma   90.00
#
_symmetry.space_group_name_H-M   'P 1'
#
loop_
_entity.id
_entity.type
_entity.pdbx_description
1 polymer ?
#
loop_
_entity_poly.entity_id
_entity_poly.type
_entity_poly.pdbx_seq_one_letter_code
_entity_poly.pdbx_strand_id
1 'polypeptide(L)'
;SMLQYSPLSMFWLCNRIAQFAYLRYNQIGAEVRQAVDDHENARMAEIPHTDRLAMELWERDPLEARRFLTDYSLSTASDLFKRWQELDIYLLVKYIDGNIKRQNPDGSFATNGHSDSIPPAPVYGGYNQHWKEAVVKDTGERLLAP
;
A
#
# COMPACT_ATOMS: atom_id res chain seq x y z
N SER A 1 18.38 11.69 -6.61
CA SER A 1 19.50 11.22 -5.78
C SER A 1 19.02 10.10 -4.88
N MET A 2 19.80 9.03 -4.70
CA MET A 2 19.51 7.97 -3.72
C MET A 2 19.91 8.34 -2.28
N LEU A 3 20.52 9.50 -2.09
CA LEU A 3 21.02 9.96 -0.79
C LEU A 3 20.17 11.09 -0.19
N GLN A 4 19.21 11.61 -0.94
CA GLN A 4 18.34 12.71 -0.51
C GLN A 4 16.88 12.31 -0.69
N TYR A 5 16.17 12.28 0.42
CA TYR A 5 14.74 12.03 0.43
C TYR A 5 13.97 13.17 -0.24
N SER A 6 12.90 12.81 -0.97
CA SER A 6 11.92 13.77 -1.48
C SER A 6 10.52 13.17 -1.34
N PRO A 7 9.58 13.88 -0.70
CA PRO A 7 8.19 13.42 -0.57
C PRO A 7 7.42 13.48 -1.89
N LEU A 8 7.97 14.14 -2.92
CA LEU A 8 7.38 14.26 -4.26
C LEU A 8 7.96 13.25 -5.25
N SER A 9 8.77 12.30 -4.78
CA SER A 9 9.41 11.30 -5.62
C SER A 9 8.66 9.97 -5.51
N MET A 10 8.14 9.49 -6.65
CA MET A 10 7.50 8.17 -6.73
C MET A 10 8.47 7.06 -6.28
N PHE A 11 9.76 7.19 -6.62
CA PHE A 11 10.80 6.26 -6.15
C PHE A 11 10.83 6.18 -4.62
N TRP A 12 10.86 7.31 -3.91
CA TRP A 12 10.93 7.31 -2.45
C TRP A 12 9.63 6.83 -1.81
N LEU A 13 8.49 7.19 -2.41
CA LEU A 13 7.17 6.75 -1.95
C LEU A 13 7.01 5.23 -2.03
N CYS A 14 7.37 4.62 -3.17
CA CYS A 14 7.35 3.16 -3.31
C CYS A 14 8.29 2.48 -2.31
N ASN A 15 9.50 3.02 -2.12
CA ASN A 15 10.45 2.47 -1.15
C ASN A 15 9.93 2.56 0.28
N ARG A 16 9.22 3.64 0.66
CA ARG A 16 8.64 3.77 2.00
C ARG A 16 7.60 2.68 2.28
N ILE A 17 6.69 2.45 1.33
CA ILE A 17 5.68 1.38 1.42
C ILE A 17 6.34 0.00 1.47
N ALA A 18 7.30 -0.26 0.58
CA ALA A 18 7.99 -1.54 0.52
C ALA A 18 8.76 -1.84 1.82
N GLN A 19 9.52 -0.87 2.32
CA GLN A 19 10.26 -0.99 3.58
C GLN A 19 9.32 -1.23 4.78
N PHE A 20 8.18 -0.55 4.81
CA PHE A 20 7.16 -0.77 5.84
C PHE A 20 6.59 -2.19 5.79
N ALA A 21 6.41 -2.74 4.59
CA ALA A 21 5.90 -4.09 4.38
C ALA A 21 6.94 -5.19 4.71
N TYR A 22 8.23 -5.00 4.40
CA TYR A 22 9.26 -6.04 4.59
C TYR A 22 9.32 -6.59 6.01
N LEU A 23 9.23 -5.70 7.01
CA LEU A 23 9.36 -6.09 8.42
C LEU A 23 8.16 -6.89 8.94
N ARG A 24 7.00 -6.77 8.29
CA ARG A 24 5.73 -7.33 8.74
C ARG A 24 4.91 -7.85 7.55
N TYR A 25 5.59 -8.51 6.62
CA TYR A 25 4.98 -8.93 5.35
C TYR A 25 3.78 -9.87 5.56
N ASN A 26 3.84 -10.71 6.60
CA ASN A 26 2.75 -11.58 7.02
C ASN A 26 1.49 -10.83 7.48
N GLN A 27 1.60 -9.57 7.89
CA GLN A 27 0.48 -8.73 8.36
C GLN A 27 0.04 -7.70 7.34
N ILE A 28 0.98 -7.18 6.54
CA ILE A 28 0.79 -6.00 5.66
C ILE A 28 0.77 -6.40 4.17
N GLY A 29 1.47 -7.48 3.80
CA GLY A 29 1.74 -7.82 2.41
C GLY A 29 0.50 -8.07 1.56
N ALA A 30 -0.56 -8.63 2.16
CA ALA A 30 -1.82 -8.86 1.46
C ALA A 30 -2.51 -7.55 1.03
N GLU A 31 -2.49 -6.51 1.89
CA GLU A 31 -3.11 -5.22 1.57
C GLU A 31 -2.32 -4.43 0.55
N VAL A 32 -0.98 -4.45 0.65
CA VAL A 32 -0.13 -3.86 -0.38
C VAL A 32 -0.34 -4.56 -1.73
N ARG A 33 -0.43 -5.89 -1.73
CA ARG A 33 -0.70 -6.66 -2.95
C ARG A 33 -2.06 -6.32 -3.54
N GLN A 34 -3.11 -6.25 -2.72
CA GLN A 34 -4.44 -5.86 -3.19
C GLN A 34 -4.42 -4.48 -3.87
N ALA A 35 -3.76 -3.49 -3.27
CA ALA A 35 -3.65 -2.15 -3.87
C ALA A 35 -2.88 -2.14 -5.21
N VAL A 36 -1.85 -2.99 -5.34
CA VAL A 36 -1.13 -3.19 -6.61
C VAL A 36 -2.04 -3.84 -7.64
N ASP A 37 -2.68 -4.95 -7.28
CA ASP A 37 -3.56 -5.72 -8.16
C ASP A 37 -4.73 -4.84 -8.65
N ASP A 38 -5.36 -4.06 -7.76
CA ASP A 38 -6.45 -3.15 -8.11
C ASP A 38 -6.02 -2.10 -9.16
N HIS A 39 -4.81 -1.56 -9.02
CA HIS A 39 -4.27 -0.62 -9.99
C HIS A 39 -3.94 -1.30 -11.32
N GLU A 40 -3.14 -2.36 -11.30
CA GLU A 40 -2.66 -3.04 -12.50
C GLU A 40 -3.82 -3.62 -13.31
N ASN A 41 -4.78 -4.28 -12.67
CA ASN A 41 -5.95 -4.83 -13.34
C ASN A 41 -6.81 -3.73 -13.98
N ALA A 42 -7.02 -2.61 -13.27
CA ALA A 42 -7.75 -1.48 -13.83
C ALA A 42 -7.04 -0.87 -15.06
N ARG A 43 -5.71 -0.74 -15.02
CA ARG A 43 -4.94 -0.24 -16.17
C ARG A 43 -4.97 -1.21 -17.34
N MET A 44 -4.77 -2.51 -17.09
CA MET A 44 -4.84 -3.55 -18.12
C MET A 44 -6.20 -3.59 -18.83
N ALA A 45 -7.29 -3.36 -18.09
CA ALA A 45 -8.62 -3.28 -18.68
C ALA A 45 -8.84 -2.00 -19.52
N GLU A 46 -8.21 -0.88 -19.13
CA GLU A 46 -8.42 0.43 -19.77
C GLU A 46 -7.55 0.63 -21.03
N ILE A 47 -6.31 0.13 -21.03
CA ILE A 47 -5.33 0.35 -22.11
C ILE A 47 -5.88 0.04 -23.51
N PRO A 48 -6.58 -1.09 -23.78
CA PRO A 48 -7.09 -1.37 -25.12
C PRO A 48 -8.06 -0.31 -25.65
N HIS A 49 -8.85 0.31 -24.76
CA HIS A 49 -9.76 1.38 -25.15
C HIS A 49 -8.99 2.67 -25.48
N THR A 50 -8.02 3.02 -24.64
CA THR A 50 -7.13 4.17 -24.85
C THR A 50 -6.36 4.02 -26.16
N ASP A 51 -5.82 2.84 -26.46
CA ASP A 51 -5.08 2.57 -27.69
C ASP A 51 -5.95 2.73 -28.93
N ARG A 52 -7.18 2.19 -28.90
CA ARG A 52 -8.13 2.36 -30.01
C ARG A 52 -8.45 3.84 -30.26
N LEU A 53 -8.73 4.60 -29.21
CA LEU A 53 -8.98 6.04 -29.34
C LEU A 53 -7.74 6.78 -29.87
N ALA A 54 -6.56 6.44 -29.41
CA ALA A 54 -5.32 7.03 -29.90
C ALA A 54 -5.09 6.75 -31.39
N MET A 55 -5.42 5.53 -31.87
CA MET A 55 -5.37 5.17 -33.29
C MET A 55 -6.38 5.97 -34.12
N GLU A 56 -7.62 6.11 -33.65
CA GLU A 56 -8.66 6.92 -34.33
C GLU A 56 -8.22 8.40 -34.43
N LEU A 57 -7.64 8.95 -33.36
CA LEU A 57 -7.06 10.30 -33.38
C LEU A 57 -5.86 10.39 -34.32
N TRP A 58 -5.02 9.35 -34.40
CA TRP A 58 -3.83 9.35 -35.23
C TRP A 58 -4.16 9.40 -36.72
N GLU A 59 -5.19 8.67 -37.14
CA GLU A 59 -5.68 8.70 -38.52
C GLU A 59 -6.19 10.09 -38.92
N ARG A 60 -6.71 10.87 -37.96
CA ARG A 60 -7.20 12.23 -38.17
C ARG A 60 -6.09 13.29 -38.11
N ASP A 61 -5.36 13.32 -37.00
CA ASP A 61 -4.26 14.25 -36.73
C ASP A 61 -3.25 13.60 -35.76
N PRO A 62 -2.04 13.22 -36.25
CA PRO A 62 -0.98 12.68 -35.41
C PRO A 62 -0.58 13.57 -34.22
N LEU A 63 -0.74 14.90 -34.32
CA LEU A 63 -0.45 15.81 -33.22
C LEU A 63 -1.49 15.67 -32.09
N GLU A 64 -2.75 15.47 -32.45
CA GLU A 64 -3.84 15.28 -31.50
C GLU A 64 -3.69 13.96 -30.73
N ALA A 65 -3.38 12.86 -31.43
CA ALA A 65 -3.09 11.57 -30.80
C ALA A 65 -1.92 11.66 -29.79
N ARG A 66 -0.85 12.38 -30.16
CA ARG A 66 0.30 12.60 -29.27
C ARG A 66 -0.07 13.39 -28.02
N ARG A 67 -0.90 14.42 -28.14
CA ARG A 67 -1.40 15.19 -26.99
C ARG A 67 -2.25 14.31 -26.09
N PHE A 68 -3.20 13.58 -26.66
CA PHE A 68 -4.04 12.64 -25.93
C PHE A 68 -3.24 11.61 -25.13
N LEU A 69 -2.25 10.94 -25.74
CA LEU A 69 -1.42 9.96 -25.05
C LEU A 69 -0.51 10.59 -23.97
N THR A 70 -0.07 11.83 -24.19
CA THR A 70 0.69 12.59 -23.20
C THR A 70 -0.18 12.89 -21.98
N ASP A 71 -1.39 13.40 -22.21
CA ASP A 71 -2.35 13.74 -21.15
C ASP A 71 -2.76 12.49 -20.37
N TYR A 72 -3.04 11.39 -21.06
CA TYR A 72 -3.31 10.09 -20.45
C TYR A 72 -2.16 9.60 -19.55
N SER A 73 -0.92 9.72 -20.01
CA SER A 73 0.25 9.29 -19.25
C SER A 73 0.45 10.15 -18.00
N LEU A 74 0.30 11.47 -18.14
CA LEU A 74 0.45 12.42 -17.03
C LEU A 74 -0.66 12.25 -15.98
N SER A 75 -1.92 12.09 -16.41
CA SER A 75 -3.05 11.87 -15.49
C SER A 75 -2.90 10.56 -14.74
N THR A 76 -2.60 9.46 -15.46
CA THR A 76 -2.41 8.13 -14.87
C THR A 76 -1.27 8.13 -13.86
N ALA A 77 -0.13 8.75 -14.20
CA ALA A 77 1.00 8.86 -13.27
C ALA A 77 0.68 9.69 -12.03
N SER A 78 -0.06 10.81 -12.20
CA SER A 78 -0.46 11.68 -11.10
C SER A 78 -1.45 10.99 -10.15
N ASP A 79 -2.40 10.24 -10.70
CA ASP A 79 -3.40 9.50 -9.93
C ASP A 79 -2.77 8.33 -9.19
N LEU A 80 -1.84 7.61 -9.84
CA LEU A 80 -1.06 6.57 -9.21
C LEU A 80 -0.26 7.11 -8.02
N PHE A 81 0.40 8.26 -8.19
CA PHE A 81 1.16 8.91 -7.12
C PHE A 81 0.26 9.24 -5.91
N LYS A 82 -0.92 9.85 -6.14
CA LYS A 82 -1.88 10.15 -5.07
C LYS A 82 -2.34 8.89 -4.35
N ARG A 83 -2.72 7.84 -5.09
CA ARG A 83 -3.14 6.55 -4.50
C ARG A 83 -2.05 5.94 -3.63
N TRP A 84 -0.78 6.01 -4.04
CA TRP A 84 0.33 5.51 -3.23
C TRP A 84 0.56 6.37 -1.98
N GLN A 85 0.33 7.70 -2.05
CA GLN A 85 0.39 8.55 -0.85
C GLN A 85 -0.71 8.19 0.15
N GLU A 86 -1.93 7.96 -0.34
CA GLU A 86 -3.06 7.52 0.48
C GLU A 86 -2.78 6.15 1.13
N LEU A 87 -2.27 5.19 0.34
CA LEU A 87 -1.88 3.86 0.84
C LEU A 87 -0.81 3.97 1.93
N ASP A 88 0.22 4.79 1.73
CA ASP A 88 1.28 4.97 2.71
C ASP A 88 0.77 5.54 4.05
N ILE A 89 -0.06 6.59 3.99
CA ILE A 89 -0.69 7.19 5.17
C ILE A 89 -1.59 6.17 5.87
N TYR A 90 -2.40 5.45 5.08
CA TYR A 90 -3.28 4.41 5.58
C TYR A 90 -2.52 3.31 6.32
N LEU A 91 -1.44 2.79 5.72
CA LEU A 91 -0.60 1.75 6.32
C LEU A 91 0.06 2.24 7.62
N LEU A 92 0.56 3.48 7.63
CA LEU A 92 1.09 4.10 8.85
C LEU A 92 0.02 4.13 9.95
N VAL A 93 -1.17 4.65 9.66
CA VAL A 93 -2.24 4.76 10.66
C VAL A 93 -2.68 3.38 11.14
N LYS A 94 -2.89 2.42 10.24
CA LYS A 94 -3.38 1.10 10.60
C LYS A 94 -2.38 0.28 11.42
N TYR A 95 -1.09 0.39 11.10
CA TYR A 95 -0.03 -0.48 11.64
C TYR A 95 1.00 0.22 12.56
N ILE A 96 0.66 1.41 13.08
CA ILE A 96 1.55 2.17 13.97
C ILE A 96 1.96 1.36 15.21
N ASP A 97 3.22 1.51 15.63
CA ASP A 97 3.80 0.85 16.80
C ASP A 97 3.75 -0.69 16.82
N GLY A 98 3.51 -1.34 15.68
CA GLY A 98 3.38 -2.81 15.64
C GLY A 98 1.99 -3.33 15.97
N ASN A 99 1.06 -2.43 16.28
CA ASN A 99 -0.32 -2.75 16.53
C ASN A 99 -1.13 -2.72 15.24
N ILE A 100 -2.23 -3.46 15.18
CA ILE A 100 -3.16 -3.44 14.05
C ILE A 100 -4.48 -2.80 14.52
N LYS A 101 -4.82 -1.64 13.97
CA LYS A 101 -6.13 -1.02 14.21
C LYS A 101 -7.23 -1.84 13.58
N ARG A 102 -8.36 -1.97 14.30
CA ARG A 102 -9.54 -2.69 13.82
C ARG A 102 -10.28 -1.86 12.78
N GLN A 103 -10.92 -2.57 11.85
CA GLN A 103 -11.76 -1.97 10.82
C GLN A 103 -13.13 -2.64 10.80
N ASN A 104 -14.11 -1.87 10.36
CA ASN A 104 -15.45 -2.36 10.03
C ASN A 104 -15.42 -3.16 8.71
N PRO A 105 -16.49 -3.92 8.37
CA PRO A 105 -16.55 -4.67 7.12
C PRO A 105 -16.40 -3.85 5.84
N ASP A 106 -16.68 -2.54 5.90
CA ASP A 106 -16.53 -1.61 4.78
C ASP A 106 -15.10 -1.04 4.64
N GLY A 107 -14.17 -1.42 5.52
CA GLY A 107 -12.79 -0.94 5.54
C GLY A 107 -12.56 0.35 6.34
N SER A 108 -13.61 0.99 6.88
CA SER A 108 -13.44 2.15 7.76
C SER A 108 -12.82 1.75 9.11
N PHE A 109 -12.07 2.65 9.76
CA PHE A 109 -11.53 2.38 11.09
C PHE A 109 -12.67 2.25 12.11
N ALA A 110 -12.63 1.19 12.92
CA ALA A 110 -13.58 1.00 14.00
C ALA A 110 -13.34 2.04 15.10
N THR A 111 -14.42 2.49 15.74
CA THR A 111 -14.39 3.38 16.91
C THR A 111 -14.70 2.59 18.18
N ASN A 112 -14.38 3.16 19.35
CA ASN A 112 -14.72 2.54 20.63
C ASN A 112 -16.20 2.69 21.03
N GLY A 113 -17.05 3.28 20.16
CA GLY A 113 -18.46 3.55 20.42
C GLY A 113 -18.74 4.77 21.31
N HIS A 114 -17.72 5.46 21.81
CA HIS A 114 -17.85 6.65 22.66
C HIS A 114 -17.32 7.93 21.98
N SER A 115 -16.45 7.81 20.98
CA SER A 115 -15.92 8.92 20.19
C SER A 115 -15.53 8.44 18.78
N ASP A 116 -15.77 9.27 17.77
CA ASP A 116 -15.43 8.98 16.38
C ASP A 116 -13.92 9.05 16.08
N SER A 117 -13.12 9.56 17.02
CA SER A 117 -11.67 9.72 16.88
C SER A 117 -10.85 8.75 17.73
N ILE A 118 -11.50 7.92 18.55
CA ILE A 118 -10.82 6.98 19.46
C ILE A 118 -11.07 5.55 18.99
N PRO A 119 -10.03 4.83 18.54
CA PRO A 119 -10.19 3.44 18.12
C PRO A 119 -10.42 2.54 19.34
N PRO A 120 -11.02 1.34 19.15
CA PRO A 120 -11.02 0.31 20.17
C PRO A 120 -9.59 -0.24 20.39
N ALA A 121 -9.44 -1.10 21.39
CA ALA A 121 -8.17 -1.78 21.65
C ALA A 121 -7.66 -2.50 20.38
N PRO A 122 -6.38 -2.30 20.00
CA PRO A 122 -5.85 -2.86 18.77
C PRO A 122 -5.62 -4.37 18.87
N VAL A 123 -5.28 -4.98 17.75
CA VAL A 123 -4.72 -6.35 17.73
C VAL A 123 -3.21 -6.24 17.85
N TYR A 124 -2.63 -6.82 18.90
CA TYR A 124 -1.19 -6.75 19.18
C TYR A 124 -0.32 -7.66 18.32
N GLY A 125 -0.92 -8.57 17.54
CA GLY A 125 -0.23 -9.49 16.61
C GLY A 125 0.52 -10.63 17.29
N GLY A 126 1.22 -10.37 18.40
CA GLY A 126 2.01 -11.35 19.15
C GLY A 126 3.11 -12.02 18.30
N TYR A 127 3.80 -12.97 18.92
CA TYR A 127 4.80 -13.79 18.22
C TYR A 127 4.19 -15.08 17.70
N ASN A 128 4.56 -15.45 16.47
CA ASN A 128 4.17 -16.75 15.92
C ASN A 128 4.87 -17.89 16.65
N GLN A 129 4.37 -19.11 16.43
CA GLN A 129 4.85 -20.30 17.14
C GLN A 129 6.33 -20.60 16.82
N HIS A 130 6.74 -20.47 15.56
CA HIS A 130 8.13 -20.66 15.14
C HIS A 130 9.12 -19.74 15.88
N TRP A 131 8.77 -18.46 16.05
CA TRP A 131 9.57 -17.51 16.82
C TRP A 131 9.65 -17.91 18.28
N LYS A 132 8.51 -18.30 18.89
CA LYS A 132 8.47 -18.74 20.29
C LYS A 132 9.37 -19.95 20.52
N GLU A 133 9.34 -20.92 19.61
CA GLU A 133 10.17 -22.12 19.66
C GLU A 133 11.66 -21.80 19.52
N ALA A 134 12.02 -20.91 18.60
CA ALA A 134 13.40 -20.44 18.44
C ALA A 134 13.92 -19.77 19.72
N VAL A 135 13.10 -18.92 20.35
CA VAL A 135 13.48 -18.25 21.62
C VAL A 135 13.65 -19.26 22.75
N VAL A 136 12.76 -20.24 22.91
CA VAL A 136 12.91 -21.29 23.93
C VAL A 136 14.20 -22.09 23.68
N LYS A 137 14.47 -22.47 22.43
CA LYS A 137 15.68 -23.20 22.05
C LYS A 137 16.97 -22.42 22.37
N ASP A 138 17.02 -21.13 22.04
CA ASP A 138 18.21 -20.30 22.23
C ASP A 138 18.42 -19.91 23.69
N THR A 139 17.36 -19.83 24.49
CA THR A 139 17.42 -19.39 25.90
C THR A 139 17.64 -20.54 26.89
N GLY A 140 17.52 -21.79 26.45
CA GLY A 140 17.65 -22.97 27.30
C GLY A 140 16.62 -22.94 28.44
N GLU A 141 17.09 -23.07 29.67
CA GLU A 141 16.23 -23.15 30.86
C GLU A 141 15.75 -21.78 31.38
N ARG A 142 16.26 -20.67 30.84
CA ARG A 142 16.03 -19.31 31.39
C ARG A 142 14.56 -18.88 31.39
N LEU A 143 13.75 -19.42 30.47
CA LEU A 143 12.33 -19.11 30.33
C LEU A 143 11.41 -20.22 30.86
N LEU A 144 11.95 -21.23 31.56
CA LEU A 144 11.13 -22.24 32.22
C LEU A 144 10.36 -21.58 33.37
N ALA A 145 9.04 -21.78 33.39
CA ALA A 145 8.23 -21.42 34.54
C ALA A 145 8.55 -22.37 35.73
N PRO A 146 8.48 -21.89 36.98
CA PRO A 146 8.64 -22.75 38.16
C PRO A 146 7.56 -23.83 38.27
#